data_AF-A0A945L9U8-F1
#
_entry.id   AF-A0A945L9U8-F1
#
_cell.length_a   1.000
_cell.length_b   1.000
_cell.length_c   1.000
_cell.angle_alpha   90.00
_cell.angle_beta   90.00
_cell.angle_gamma   90.00
#
_symmetry.space_group_name_H-M   'P 1'
#
loop_
_entity.id
_entity.type
_entity.pdbx_description
1 polymer ?
#
loop_
_entity_poly.entity_id
_entity_poly.type
_entity_poly.pdbx_seq_one_letter_code
_entity_poly.pdbx_strand_id
1 'polypeptide(L)'
;MQQKNISIDLSNWDFVTGDKDKLYQSAANYFVNASVDSLAPGGFLHSEYFVLIDKQGRVRSGIDINGNIVGAYDGTNEVQMKDLINDINVLMAEYKRPLKDAKD
;
A
#
# COMPACT_ATOMS: atom_id res chain seq x y z
N MET A 1 -3.79 17.99 -9.39
CA MET A 1 -4.99 17.55 -8.64
C MET A 1 -5.30 18.58 -7.58
N GLN A 2 -6.27 19.46 -7.82
CA GLN A 2 -6.85 20.32 -6.81
C GLN A 2 -8.36 20.26 -7.02
N GLN A 3 -9.03 19.38 -6.28
CA GLN A 3 -10.44 19.60 -5.99
C GLN A 3 -10.49 20.62 -4.85
N LYS A 4 -11.38 21.61 -4.98
CA LYS A 4 -11.66 22.61 -3.95
C LYS A 4 -11.90 21.86 -2.63
N ASN A 5 -11.02 22.03 -1.64
CA ASN A 5 -11.13 21.60 -0.23
C ASN A 5 -10.24 20.44 0.28
N ILE A 6 -9.25 19.94 -0.47
CA ILE A 6 -8.25 19.00 0.11
C ILE A 6 -6.83 19.57 -0.08
N SER A 7 -6.23 20.03 1.01
CA SER A 7 -4.80 20.38 1.06
C SER A 7 -4.00 19.11 1.29
N ILE A 8 -3.35 18.61 0.24
CA ILE A 8 -2.48 17.43 0.32
C ILE A 8 -1.04 17.90 0.44
N ASP A 9 -0.33 17.38 1.43
CA ASP A 9 1.12 17.58 1.57
C ASP A 9 1.87 16.63 0.64
N LEU A 10 2.40 17.18 -0.46
CA LEU A 10 3.14 16.42 -1.47
C LEU A 10 4.55 16.03 -1.03
N SER A 11 5.00 16.40 0.17
CA SER A 11 6.29 15.93 0.70
C SER A 11 6.30 14.43 1.04
N ASN A 12 5.11 13.85 1.28
CA ASN A 12 4.95 12.44 1.64
C ASN A 12 4.05 11.67 0.66
N TRP A 13 3.45 12.36 -0.32
CA TRP A 13 2.48 11.77 -1.25
C TRP A 13 2.89 12.00 -2.70
N ASP A 14 3.27 10.91 -3.35
CA ASP A 14 3.43 10.84 -4.80
C ASP A 14 2.18 10.20 -5.42
N PHE A 15 1.56 10.91 -6.36
CA PHE A 15 0.40 10.39 -7.09
C PHE A 15 0.78 9.98 -8.51
N VAL A 16 0.56 8.70 -8.83
CA VAL A 16 0.82 8.16 -10.16
C VAL A 16 -0.41 8.30 -11.04
N THR A 17 -0.22 8.73 -12.28
CA THR A 17 -1.26 8.80 -13.32
C THR A 17 -0.64 8.53 -14.70
N GLY A 18 -1.47 8.34 -15.73
CA GLY A 18 -1.01 8.06 -17.08
C GLY A 18 -2.01 7.28 -17.90
N ASP A 19 -1.49 6.43 -18.79
CA ASP A 19 -2.28 5.58 -19.67
C ASP A 19 -3.16 4.60 -18.86
N LYS A 20 -4.44 4.53 -19.23
CA LYS A 20 -5.46 3.78 -18.50
C LYS A 20 -5.12 2.29 -18.38
N ASP A 21 -4.71 1.67 -19.48
CA ASP A 21 -4.48 0.22 -19.52
C ASP A 21 -3.23 -0.14 -18.71
N LYS A 22 -2.20 0.71 -18.73
CA LYS A 22 -1.02 0.58 -17.86
C LYS A 22 -1.36 0.73 -16.38
N LEU A 23 -2.26 1.63 -16.02
CA LEU A 23 -2.71 1.79 -14.63
C LEU A 23 -3.47 0.55 -14.15
N TYR A 24 -4.35 -0.02 -14.99
CA TYR A 24 -5.07 -1.25 -14.64
C TYR A 24 -4.13 -2.45 -14.52
N GLN A 25 -3.13 -2.55 -15.40
CA GLN A 25 -2.08 -3.57 -15.28
C GLN A 25 -1.28 -3.42 -13.98
N SER A 26 -0.96 -2.18 -13.59
CA SER A 26 -0.26 -1.90 -12.34
C SER A 26 -1.08 -2.33 -11.13
N ALA A 27 -2.39 -2.06 -11.11
CA ALA A 27 -3.28 -2.53 -10.06
C ALA A 27 -3.24 -4.07 -9.93
N ALA A 28 -3.37 -4.80 -11.05
CA ALA A 28 -3.31 -6.26 -11.07
C ALA A 28 -1.96 -6.81 -10.56
N ASN A 29 -0.84 -6.15 -10.87
CA ASN A 29 0.49 -6.55 -10.40
C ASN A 29 0.66 -6.46 -8.87
N TYR A 30 -0.10 -5.58 -8.22
CA TYR A 30 -0.13 -5.43 -6.76
C TYR A 30 -1.33 -6.14 -6.12
N PHE A 31 -2.01 -7.03 -6.86
CA PHE A 31 -3.18 -7.78 -6.38
C PHE A 31 -4.34 -6.88 -5.91
N VAL A 32 -4.45 -5.67 -6.46
CA VAL A 32 -5.56 -4.75 -6.20
C VAL A 32 -6.44 -4.61 -7.43
N ASN A 33 -7.73 -4.37 -7.21
CA ASN A 33 -8.71 -4.26 -8.28
C ASN A 33 -8.89 -2.80 -8.69
N ALA A 34 -8.97 -2.55 -10.00
CA ALA A 34 -9.34 -1.27 -10.58
C ALA A 34 -10.04 -1.53 -11.92
N SER A 35 -11.35 -1.28 -12.00
CA SER A 35 -12.14 -1.56 -13.20
C SER A 35 -13.38 -0.69 -13.29
N VAL A 36 -13.86 -0.48 -14.51
CA VAL A 36 -15.17 0.14 -14.73
C VAL A 36 -16.25 -0.78 -14.21
N ASP A 37 -17.17 -0.22 -13.42
CA ASP A 37 -18.33 -0.93 -12.89
C ASP A 37 -19.52 0.03 -12.85
N SER A 38 -20.56 -0.24 -13.65
CA SER A 38 -21.76 0.59 -13.73
C SER A 38 -22.58 0.59 -12.45
N LEU A 39 -22.39 -0.39 -11.56
CA LEU A 39 -23.07 -0.48 -10.27
C LEU A 39 -22.32 0.28 -9.17
N ALA A 40 -21.04 0.59 -9.36
CA ALA A 40 -20.26 1.36 -8.42
C ALA A 40 -20.63 2.86 -8.45
N PRO A 41 -20.68 3.55 -7.31
CA PRO A 41 -20.84 5.01 -7.28
C PRO A 41 -19.76 5.70 -8.13
N GLY A 42 -20.18 6.50 -9.12
CA GLY A 42 -19.25 7.14 -10.06
C GLY A 42 -18.76 6.26 -11.21
N GLY A 43 -19.25 5.01 -11.32
CA GLY A 43 -19.00 4.11 -12.46
C GLY A 43 -17.66 3.39 -12.41
N PHE A 44 -16.98 3.37 -11.26
CA PHE A 44 -15.64 2.80 -11.14
C PHE A 44 -15.43 2.09 -9.80
N LEU A 45 -14.91 0.87 -9.88
CA LEU A 45 -14.51 0.06 -8.73
C LEU A 45 -13.00 0.19 -8.52
N HIS A 46 -12.59 0.43 -7.28
CA HIS A 46 -11.19 0.32 -6.87
C HIS A 46 -11.10 -0.35 -5.49
N SER A 47 -9.96 -1.01 -5.22
CA SER A 47 -9.68 -1.56 -3.89
C SER A 47 -9.44 -0.46 -2.85
N GLU A 48 -9.77 -0.79 -1.61
CA GLU A 48 -9.53 -0.04 -0.38
C GLU A 48 -8.18 -0.36 0.28
N TYR A 49 -7.41 -1.27 -0.32
CA TYR A 49 -6.21 -1.83 0.30
C TYR A 49 -4.97 -0.96 0.16
N PHE A 50 -4.16 -0.97 1.22
CA PHE A 50 -2.77 -0.54 1.23
C PHE A 50 -1.84 -1.76 1.16
N VAL A 51 -0.76 -1.65 0.39
CA VAL A 51 0.27 -2.68 0.26
C VAL A 51 1.61 -2.09 0.67
N LEU A 52 2.30 -2.75 1.61
CA LEU A 52 3.63 -2.31 2.07
C LEU A 52 4.70 -2.85 1.13
N ILE A 53 5.45 -1.95 0.50
CA ILE A 53 6.56 -2.29 -0.41
C ILE A 53 7.88 -1.81 0.19
N ASP A 54 8.89 -2.66 0.17
CA ASP A 54 10.22 -2.33 0.69
C ASP A 54 11.14 -1.67 -0.36
N LYS A 55 12.34 -1.26 0.04
CA LYS A 55 13.28 -0.53 -0.83
C LYS A 55 13.82 -1.37 -2.00
N GLN A 56 13.63 -2.70 -1.96
CA GLN A 56 14.00 -3.61 -3.02
C GLN A 56 12.80 -3.94 -3.92
N GLY A 57 11.65 -3.28 -3.72
CA GLY A 57 10.43 -3.53 -4.47
C GLY A 57 9.68 -4.80 -4.05
N ARG A 58 9.97 -5.35 -2.86
CA ARG A 58 9.31 -6.56 -2.38
C ARG A 58 8.08 -6.21 -1.58
N VAL A 59 6.98 -6.94 -1.81
CA VAL A 59 5.80 -6.89 -0.94
C VAL A 59 6.19 -7.40 0.44
N ARG A 60 5.84 -6.64 1.47
CA ARG A 60 6.00 -6.99 2.88
C ARG A 60 4.63 -7.18 3.51
N SER A 61 4.57 -8.11 4.44
CA SER A 61 3.36 -8.42 5.19
C SER A 61 3.73 -8.76 6.62
N GLY A 62 2.90 -8.31 7.55
CA GLY A 62 2.87 -8.81 8.92
C GLY A 62 2.12 -10.13 9.04
N ILE A 63 1.93 -10.53 10.29
CA ILE A 63 1.12 -11.66 10.72
C ILE A 63 0.06 -11.12 11.67
N ASP A 64 -1.21 -11.46 11.45
CA ASP A 64 -2.32 -11.04 12.31
C ASP A 64 -2.30 -11.75 13.68
N ILE A 65 -3.21 -11.36 14.57
CA ILE A 65 -3.33 -11.96 15.92
C ILE A 65 -3.63 -13.46 15.92
N ASN A 66 -4.13 -14.00 14.79
CA ASN A 66 -4.50 -15.40 14.63
C ASN A 66 -3.39 -16.22 13.95
N GLY A 67 -2.27 -15.59 13.59
CA GLY A 67 -1.16 -16.25 12.90
C GLY A 67 -1.26 -16.26 11.37
N ASN A 68 -2.21 -15.52 10.78
CA ASN A 68 -2.38 -15.46 9.32
C ASN A 68 -1.49 -14.37 8.69
N ILE A 69 -1.03 -14.61 7.46
CA ILE A 69 -0.39 -13.58 6.65
C ILE A 69 -1.43 -12.54 6.24
N VAL A 70 -1.13 -11.26 6.48
CA VAL A 70 -2.04 -10.13 6.17
C VAL A 70 -2.12 -9.88 4.66
N GLY A 71 -0.97 -9.81 3.97
CA GLY A 71 -0.85 -9.56 2.54
C GLY A 71 -1.10 -8.10 2.14
N ALA A 72 -2.29 -7.59 2.45
CA ALA A 72 -2.70 -6.21 2.22
C ALA A 72 -3.59 -5.72 3.37
N TYR A 73 -3.60 -4.41 3.62
CA TYR A 73 -4.26 -3.81 4.77
C TYR A 73 -5.48 -3.01 4.31
N ASP A 74 -6.64 -3.27 4.88
CA ASP A 74 -7.86 -2.51 4.62
C ASP A 74 -7.75 -1.07 5.17
N GLY A 75 -7.70 -0.11 4.25
CA GLY A 75 -7.61 1.32 4.55
C GLY A 75 -8.83 1.92 5.25
N THR A 76 -9.95 1.19 5.27
CA THR A 76 -11.18 1.57 5.97
C THR A 76 -11.27 0.97 7.38
N ASN A 77 -10.32 0.09 7.74
CA ASN A 77 -10.28 -0.60 9.02
C ASN A 77 -9.18 -0.03 9.93
N GLU A 78 -9.58 0.65 11.01
CA GLU A 78 -8.63 1.29 11.93
C GLU A 78 -7.65 0.31 12.60
N VAL A 79 -8.07 -0.93 12.85
CA VAL A 79 -7.19 -1.96 13.45
C VAL A 79 -6.10 -2.35 12.46
N GLN A 80 -6.46 -2.63 11.21
CA GLN A 80 -5.47 -2.99 10.18
C GLN A 80 -4.52 -1.82 9.87
N MET A 81 -5.00 -0.57 9.95
CA MET A 81 -4.13 0.60 9.79
C MET A 81 -3.11 0.74 10.93
N LYS A 82 -3.48 0.37 12.17
CA LYS A 82 -2.52 0.31 13.28
C LYS A 82 -1.49 -0.80 13.07
N ASP A 83 -1.93 -1.95 12.58
CA ASP A 83 -1.03 -3.07 12.26
C ASP A 83 -0.04 -2.68 11.15
N LEU A 84 -0.50 -2.02 10.09
CA LEU A 84 0.35 -1.47 9.03
C LEU A 84 1.43 -0.53 9.58
N ILE A 85 1.05 0.39 10.47
CA ILE A 85 2.01 1.33 11.10
C ILE A 85 3.06 0.55 11.91
N ASN A 86 2.65 -0.47 12.65
CA ASN A 86 3.58 -1.31 13.41
C ASN A 86 4.55 -2.06 12.49
N ASP A 87 4.06 -2.63 11.39
CA ASP A 87 4.88 -3.35 10.41
C ASP A 87 5.85 -2.41 9.68
N ILE A 88 5.44 -1.18 9.39
CA ILE A 88 6.35 -0.13 8.88
C ILE A 88 7.47 0.13 9.90
N ASN A 89 7.15 0.26 11.18
CA ASN A 89 8.17 0.49 12.22
C ASN A 89 9.16 -0.67 12.32
N VAL A 90 8.69 -1.92 12.20
CA VAL A 90 9.55 -3.11 12.16
C VAL A 90 10.46 -3.08 10.94
N LEU A 91 9.91 -2.79 9.75
CA LEU A 91 10.69 -2.66 8.52
C LEU A 91 11.75 -1.55 8.62
N MET A 92 11.40 -0.42 9.22
CA MET A 92 12.35 0.68 9.45
C MET A 92 13.44 0.30 10.46
N ALA A 93 13.14 -0.54 11.45
CA ALA A 93 14.13 -1.07 12.39
C ALA A 93 15.07 -2.08 11.73
N GLU A 94 14.57 -2.92 10.80
CA GLU A 94 15.38 -3.83 9.99
C GLU A 94 16.51 -3.08 9.27
N TYR A 95 16.20 -1.94 8.62
CA TYR A 95 17.20 -1.13 7.92
C TYR A 95 18.21 -0.43 8.83
N LYS A 96 17.91 -0.24 10.11
CA LYS A 96 18.82 0.39 11.08
C LYS A 96 19.77 -0.61 11.71
N ARG A 97 19.52 -1.92 11.58
CA ARG A 97 20.39 -2.96 12.12
C ARG A 97 21.55 -3.20 11.15
N PRO A 98 22.80 -3.35 11.63
CA PRO A 98 23.88 -3.84 10.80
C PRO A 98 23.51 -5.23 10.28
N LEU A 99 23.63 -5.44 8.98
CA LEU A 99 23.52 -6.78 8.40
C LEU A 99 24.61 -7.65 9.03
N LYS A 100 24.25 -8.88 9.42
CA LYS A 100 25.13 -9.81 10.12
C LYS A 100 26.41 -10.11 9.32
N ASP A 101 26.37 -9.92 8.01
CA ASP A 101 27.45 -10.22 7.06
C ASP A 101 28.33 -9.00 6.72
N ALA A 102 28.15 -7.86 7.39
CA ALA A 102 28.98 -6.66 7.20
C ALA A 102 30.29 -6.68 8.02
N LYS A 103 30.67 -7.84 8.56
CA LYS A 103 31.89 -8.07 9.32
C LYS A 103 32.53 -9.39 8.89
N ASP A 104 33.14 -9.40 7.71
CA ASP A 104 34.21 -10.32 7.33
C ASP A 104 35.27 -9.53 6.55
#